data_AF-A0A2V6JJM6-F1
#
_entry.id   AF-A0A2V6JJM6-F1
#
_cell.length_a   1.000
_cell.length_b   1.000
_cell.length_c   1.000
_cell.angle_alpha   90.00
_cell.angle_beta   90.00
_cell.angle_gamma   90.00
#
_symmetry.space_group_name_H-M   'P 1'
#
loop_
_entity.id
_entity.type
_entity.pdbx_description
1 polymer ?
#
loop_
_entity_poly.entity_id
_entity_poly.type
_entity_poly.pdbx_seq_one_letter_code
_entity_poly.pdbx_strand_id
1 'polypeptide(L)'
;MIDNLPKPIALYVEAENTGDVKLFDQCFAEDAVVRDENETHEGLGAIKEWKAETKKKYQHTIESLKFLEKNGKNIVTNRLTGNFPGSPIELEFA
;
A
#
# COMPACT_ATOMS: atom_id res chain seq x y z
N MET A 1 -11.60 -5.76 9.29
CA MET A 1 -10.44 -6.59 8.89
C MET A 1 -10.95 -7.70 7.98
N ILE A 2 -10.31 -7.90 6.84
CA ILE A 2 -10.63 -9.00 5.92
C ILE A 2 -9.77 -10.19 6.32
N ASP A 3 -10.40 -11.32 6.61
CA ASP A 3 -9.72 -12.47 7.21
C ASP A 3 -8.91 -13.33 6.20
N ASN A 4 -8.75 -12.90 4.94
CA ASN A 4 -8.14 -13.71 3.87
C ASN A 4 -7.32 -12.90 2.84
N LEU A 5 -6.60 -11.86 3.27
CA LEU A 5 -5.65 -11.20 2.37
C LEU A 5 -4.47 -12.12 2.04
N PRO A 6 -4.02 -12.19 0.77
CA PRO A 6 -2.74 -12.80 0.43
C PRO A 6 -1.61 -12.23 1.29
N LYS A 7 -0.69 -13.09 1.75
CA LYS A 7 0.36 -12.71 2.70
C LYS A 7 1.14 -11.44 2.32
N PRO A 8 1.59 -11.24 1.05
CA PRO A 8 2.28 -9.99 0.68
C PRO A 8 1.41 -8.74 0.89
N ILE A 9 0.12 -8.82 0.61
CA ILE A 9 -0.81 -7.69 0.78
C ILE A 9 -1.05 -7.40 2.27
N ALA A 10 -1.22 -8.44 3.08
CA ALA A 10 -1.37 -8.29 4.53
C ALA A 10 -0.12 -7.62 5.15
N LEU A 11 1.08 -8.06 4.74
CA LEU A 11 2.35 -7.48 5.18
C LEU A 11 2.51 -6.02 4.73
N TYR A 12 2.06 -5.67 3.52
CA TYR A 12 2.06 -4.29 3.06
C TYR A 12 1.16 -3.39 3.93
N VAL A 13 -0.06 -3.84 4.26
CA VAL A 13 -0.97 -3.09 5.15
C VAL A 13 -0.37 -2.91 6.55
N GLU A 14 0.30 -3.95 7.07
CA GLU A 14 1.02 -3.89 8.33
C GLU A 14 2.20 -2.91 8.27
N ALA A 15 3.01 -2.95 7.20
CA ALA A 15 4.13 -2.04 6.96
C ALA A 15 3.66 -0.59 6.93
N GLU A 16 2.58 -0.31 6.20
CA GLU A 16 1.98 1.02 6.09
C GLU A 16 1.50 1.54 7.45
N ASN A 17 0.83 0.70 8.24
CA ASN A 17 0.26 1.13 9.51
C ASN A 17 1.30 1.28 10.62
N THR A 18 2.34 0.45 10.63
CA THR A 18 3.41 0.48 11.64
C THR A 18 4.55 1.44 11.28
N GLY A 19 4.73 1.73 9.99
CA GLY A 19 5.90 2.42 9.48
C GLY A 19 7.17 1.56 9.42
N ASP A 20 7.06 0.23 9.58
CA ASP A 20 8.21 -0.67 9.49
C ASP A 20 8.61 -0.92 8.02
N VAL A 21 9.59 -0.14 7.56
CA VAL A 21 10.10 -0.23 6.19
C VAL A 21 10.78 -1.57 5.86
N LYS A 22 11.12 -2.40 6.86
CA LYS A 22 11.71 -3.73 6.64
C LYS A 22 10.68 -4.74 6.16
N LEU A 23 9.39 -4.50 6.42
CA LEU A 23 8.33 -5.36 5.92
C LEU A 23 8.15 -5.23 4.41
N PHE A 24 8.60 -4.13 3.79
CA PHE A 24 8.57 -3.97 2.33
C PHE A 24 9.44 -4.99 1.60
N ASP A 25 10.53 -5.48 2.21
CA ASP A 25 11.35 -6.56 1.66
C ASP A 25 10.61 -7.89 1.53
N GLN A 26 9.50 -8.05 2.25
CA GLN A 26 8.73 -9.29 2.31
C GLN A 26 7.45 -9.23 1.46
N CYS A 27 7.05 -8.05 0.97
CA CYS A 27 5.84 -7.89 0.16
C CYS A 27 6.10 -7.44 -1.29
N PHE A 28 7.30 -6.96 -1.61
CA PHE A 28 7.68 -6.58 -2.97
C PHE A 28 8.81 -7.46 -3.52
N ALA A 29 8.77 -7.71 -4.83
CA ALA A 29 9.92 -8.23 -5.57
C ALA A 29 10.99 -7.14 -5.71
N GLU A 30 12.24 -7.54 -5.95
CA GLU A 30 13.36 -6.60 -6.10
C GLU A 30 13.15 -5.61 -7.27
N ASP A 31 12.53 -6.10 -8.35
CA ASP A 31 12.20 -5.37 -9.57
C ASP A 31 10.72 -4.91 -9.63
N ALA A 32 10.04 -4.85 -8.49
CA ALA A 32 8.64 -4.43 -8.43
C ALA A 32 8.44 -2.99 -8.94
N VAL A 33 7.26 -2.74 -9.53
CA VAL A 33 6.86 -1.43 -10.02
C VAL A 33 5.59 -1.00 -9.32
N VAL A 34 5.60 0.21 -8.75
CA VAL A 34 4.41 0.84 -8.18
C VAL A 34 4.07 2.09 -8.98
N ARG A 35 2.78 2.29 -9.27
CA ARG A 35 2.26 3.49 -9.90
C ARG A 35 1.27 4.13 -8.95
N ASP A 36 1.58 5.32 -8.49
CA ASP A 36 0.71 6.10 -7.60
C ASP A 36 0.93 7.59 -7.83
N GLU A 37 -0.06 8.42 -7.53
CA GLU A 37 0.02 9.89 -7.63
C GLU A 37 0.55 10.45 -8.98
N ASN A 38 0.35 9.73 -10.10
CA ASN A 38 0.91 10.00 -11.45
C ASN A 38 2.42 9.76 -11.61
N GLU A 39 3.06 9.14 -10.63
CA GLU A 39 4.46 8.73 -10.67
C GLU A 39 4.58 7.22 -10.86
N THR A 40 5.78 6.78 -11.23
CA THR A 40 6.14 5.36 -11.33
C THR A 40 7.44 5.16 -10.54
N HIS A 41 7.40 4.24 -9.58
CA HIS A 41 8.53 3.87 -8.73
C HIS A 41 8.96 2.46 -9.11
N GLU A 42 10.17 2.35 -9.64
CA GLU A 42 10.71 1.08 -10.16
C GLU A 42 11.84 0.58 -9.26
N GLY A 43 11.70 -0.65 -8.80
CA GLY A 43 12.64 -1.31 -7.90
C GLY A 43 12.36 -1.02 -6.41
N LEU A 44 12.73 -1.99 -5.58
CA LEU A 44 12.47 -1.97 -4.14
C LEU A 44 13.05 -0.74 -3.42
N GLY A 45 14.21 -0.25 -3.87
CA GLY A 45 14.82 0.98 -3.34
C GLY A 45 13.92 2.21 -3.54
N ALA A 46 13.48 2.44 -4.77
CA ALA A 46 12.60 3.57 -5.10
C ALA A 46 11.25 3.47 -4.39
N ILE A 47 10.68 2.26 -4.27
CA ILE A 47 9.43 2.04 -3.55
C ILE A 47 9.60 2.42 -2.07
N LYS A 48 10.68 2.00 -1.41
CA LYS A 48 10.93 2.33 0.00
C LYS A 48 11.10 3.83 0.23
N GLU A 49 11.81 4.52 -0.66
CA GLU A 49 11.98 5.98 -0.61
C GLU A 49 10.63 6.68 -0.73
N TRP A 50 9.85 6.35 -1.76
CA TRP A 50 8.50 6.87 -1.96
C TRP A 50 7.59 6.62 -0.75
N LYS A 51 7.65 5.44 -0.13
CA LYS A 51 6.88 5.12 1.07
C LYS A 51 7.28 5.96 2.28
N ALA A 52 8.58 6.16 2.51
CA ALA A 52 9.04 7.03 3.59
C ALA A 52 8.55 8.47 3.40
N GLU A 53 8.61 8.99 2.17
CA GLU A 53 8.16 10.35 1.84
C GLU A 53 6.65 10.52 2.00
N THR A 54 5.86 9.61 1.43
CA THR A 54 4.39 9.65 1.54
C THR A 54 3.91 9.47 2.98
N LYS A 55 4.56 8.60 3.76
CA LYS A 55 4.26 8.45 5.19
C LYS A 55 4.56 9.72 5.97
N LYS A 56 5.67 10.41 5.69
CA LYS A 56 6.01 11.69 6.31
C LYS A 56 5.03 12.80 5.92
N LYS A 57 4.65 12.86 4.65
CA LYS A 57 3.75 13.88 4.08
C LYS A 57 2.33 13.75 4.62
N TYR A 58 1.79 12.53 4.59
CA TYR A 58 0.36 12.29 4.85
C TYR A 58 0.07 11.63 6.18
N GLN A 59 1.04 10.98 6.84
CA GLN A 59 0.86 10.33 8.15
C GLN A 59 -0.36 9.39 8.18
N HIS A 60 -0.61 8.73 7.04
CA HIS A 60 -1.85 8.01 6.83
C HIS A 60 -1.83 6.60 7.41
N THR A 61 -3.01 6.02 7.64
CA THR A 61 -3.24 4.60 7.95
C THR A 61 -4.17 4.00 6.91
N ILE A 62 -4.11 2.67 6.77
CA ILE A 62 -4.86 1.87 5.81
C ILE A 62 -5.76 0.89 6.55
N GLU A 63 -7.04 0.89 6.22
CA GLU A 63 -8.01 -0.15 6.59
C GLU A 63 -8.51 -0.86 5.32
N SER A 64 -8.24 -2.16 5.18
CA SER A 64 -8.76 -2.94 4.04
C SER A 64 -10.23 -3.30 4.24
N LEU A 65 -11.06 -2.90 3.28
CA LEU A 65 -12.52 -3.03 3.31
C LEU A 65 -13.03 -4.17 2.43
N LYS A 66 -12.43 -4.35 1.24
CA LYS A 66 -12.79 -5.42 0.30
C LYS A 66 -11.56 -6.02 -0.38
N PHE A 67 -11.61 -7.32 -0.66
CA PHE A 67 -10.62 -8.05 -1.45
C PHE A 67 -11.33 -8.84 -2.55
N LEU A 68 -10.79 -8.81 -3.77
CA LEU A 68 -11.28 -9.53 -4.93
C LEU A 68 -10.10 -9.99 -5.78
N GLU A 69 -10.12 -11.24 -6.21
CA GLU A 69 -9.26 -11.70 -7.31
C GLU A 69 -10.02 -11.58 -8.64
N LYS A 70 -9.44 -10.91 -9.62
CA LYS A 70 -10.06 -10.72 -10.95
C LYS A 70 -9.02 -10.67 -12.04
N ASN A 71 -9.18 -11.50 -13.07
CA ASN A 71 -8.28 -11.55 -14.24
C ASN A 71 -6.79 -11.72 -13.87
N GLY A 72 -6.50 -12.54 -12.86
CA GLY A 72 -5.13 -12.75 -12.35
C GLY A 72 -4.56 -11.58 -11.55
N LYS A 73 -5.38 -10.59 -11.18
CA LYS A 73 -5.00 -9.47 -10.31
C LYS A 73 -5.67 -9.57 -8.95
N ASN A 74 -4.96 -9.10 -7.93
CA ASN A 74 -5.48 -8.93 -6.59
C ASN A 74 -5.93 -7.48 -6.42
N ILE A 75 -7.24 -7.29 -6.26
CA ILE A 75 -7.85 -5.97 -6.11
C ILE A 75 -8.25 -5.76 -4.65
N VAL A 76 -7.81 -4.67 -4.05
CA VAL A 76 -8.11 -4.32 -2.66
C VAL A 76 -8.74 -2.93 -2.60
N THR A 77 -9.92 -2.85 -2.00
CA THR A 77 -10.51 -1.56 -1.61
C THR A 77 -10.03 -1.22 -0.21
N ASN A 78 -9.37 -0.08 -0.05
CA ASN A 78 -8.81 0.40 1.20
C ASN A 78 -9.42 1.76 1.57
N ARG A 79 -9.67 1.97 2.86
CA ARG A 79 -9.91 3.28 3.43
C ARG A 79 -8.60 3.85 3.95
N LEU A 80 -8.21 5.01 3.44
CA LEU A 80 -7.03 5.75 3.86
C LEU A 80 -7.47 6.90 4.76
N THR A 81 -6.89 6.98 5.95
CA THR A 81 -7.13 8.08 6.91
C THR A 81 -5.81 8.76 7.23
N GLY A 82 -5.70 10.08 7.09
CA GLY A 82 -4.43 10.80 7.26
C GLY A 82 -4.57 12.31 7.08
N ASN A 83 -3.42 12.98 7.05
CA ASN A 83 -3.29 14.42 6.88
C ASN A 83 -3.25 14.82 5.40
N PHE A 84 -4.40 14.76 4.74
CA PHE A 84 -4.59 15.23 3.37
C PHE A 84 -6.03 15.73 3.15
N PRO A 85 -6.27 16.64 2.18
CA PRO A 85 -7.62 17.11 1.87
C PRO A 85 -8.53 15.95 1.44
N GLY A 86 -9.72 15.87 2.02
CA GLY A 86 -10.69 14.81 1.71
C GLY A 86 -10.48 13.51 2.50
N SER A 87 -9.64 13.51 3.53
CA SER A 87 -9.53 12.36 4.43
C SER A 87 -10.78 12.18 5.32
N PRO A 88 -11.27 10.95 5.55
CA PRO A 88 -10.82 9.69 4.94
C PRO A 88 -11.31 9.51 3.49
N ILE A 89 -10.54 8.78 2.69
CA ILE A 89 -10.90 8.41 1.31
C ILE A 89 -10.89 6.89 1.13
N GLU A 90 -11.78 6.37 0.29
CA GLU A 90 -11.78 4.97 -0.12
C GLU A 90 -11.22 4.84 -1.55
N LEU A 91 -10.20 4.01 -1.71
CA LEU A 91 -9.50 3.78 -2.98
C LEU A 91 -9.45 2.30 -3.32
N GLU A 92 -9.51 2.00 -4.61
CA GLU A 92 -9.33 0.65 -5.14
C GLU A 92 -7.95 0.54 -5.81
N PHE A 93 -7.15 -0.44 -5.37
CA PHE A 93 -5.83 -0.74 -5.92
C PHE A 93 -5.84 -2.14 -6.55
N ALA A 94 -5.17 -2.30 -7.70
CA ALA A 94 -5.21 -3.52 -8.53
C ALA A 94 -3.83 -3.87 -9.13
#